data_AF-A0A2D5S577-F1
#
_entry.id   AF-A0A2D5S577-F1
#
_cell.length_a   1.000
_cell.length_b   1.000
_cell.length_c   1.000
_cell.angle_alpha   90.00
_cell.angle_beta   90.00
_cell.angle_gamma   90.00
#
_symmetry.space_group_name_H-M   'P 1'
#
loop_
_entity.id
_entity.type
_entity.pdbx_description
1 polymer ?
#
loop_
_entity_poly.entity_id
_entity_poly.type
_entity_poly.pdbx_seq_one_letter_code
_entity_poly.pdbx_strand_id
1 'polypeptide(L)'
;MTSIRSSLVLQTDTEESDSDVAPWNRAIRQLEDTRSRVALENRMAAGSPALHPASPLLAFATSIARVLEGAILAPERREALIQEARSLGLREFDANLVIAVVQDRARRGESTDDITGPISVLARPERSSLRSNARAVFAGAAIGLAVGFAILFVRWLTA
;
A
#
# COMPACT_ATOMS: atom_id res chain seq x y z
N MET A 1 12.34 -27.24 -77.12
CA MET A 1 11.81 -25.88 -77.31
C MET A 1 10.29 -25.92 -77.17
N THR A 2 9.76 -25.69 -75.97
CA THR A 2 8.36 -25.27 -75.77
C THR A 2 8.24 -24.69 -74.38
N SER A 3 7.96 -23.39 -74.33
CA SER A 3 7.81 -22.56 -73.14
C SER A 3 6.35 -22.61 -72.66
N ILE A 4 6.13 -22.89 -71.38
CA ILE A 4 4.81 -22.69 -70.74
C ILE A 4 4.99 -21.60 -69.70
N ARG A 5 4.63 -20.37 -70.08
CA ARG A 5 4.34 -19.27 -69.15
C ARG A 5 3.00 -19.56 -68.48
N SER A 6 3.02 -20.01 -67.23
CA SER A 6 1.85 -19.95 -66.36
C SER A 6 1.88 -18.64 -65.58
N SER A 7 1.04 -17.70 -66.01
CA SER A 7 0.67 -16.51 -65.27
C SER A 7 -0.20 -16.91 -64.08
N LEU A 8 0.41 -17.09 -62.91
CA LEU A 8 -0.35 -17.14 -61.67
C LEU A 8 -0.58 -15.70 -61.22
N VAL A 9 -1.72 -15.16 -61.61
CA VAL A 9 -2.26 -13.91 -61.07
C VAL A 9 -2.52 -14.15 -59.59
N LEU A 10 -1.67 -13.60 -58.72
CA LEU A 10 -1.91 -13.52 -57.29
C LEU A 10 -3.03 -12.50 -57.09
N GLN A 11 -4.26 -13.00 -57.17
CA GLN A 11 -5.46 -12.29 -56.78
C GLN A 11 -5.34 -12.04 -55.27
N THR A 12 -4.97 -10.82 -54.92
CA THR A 12 -5.03 -10.34 -53.54
C THR A 12 -6.50 -10.23 -53.18
N ASP A 13 -7.04 -11.32 -52.66
CA ASP A 13 -8.26 -11.25 -51.87
C ASP A 13 -7.91 -10.42 -50.64
N THR A 14 -8.26 -9.14 -50.69
CA THR A 14 -8.48 -8.30 -49.52
C THR A 14 -9.65 -8.89 -48.74
N GLU A 15 -9.39 -9.99 -48.03
CA GLU A 15 -10.15 -10.32 -46.83
C GLU A 15 -9.73 -9.31 -45.77
N GLU A 16 -10.56 -8.27 -45.68
CA GLU A 16 -10.67 -7.35 -44.55
C GLU A 16 -10.97 -8.17 -43.29
N SER A 17 -9.92 -8.76 -42.70
CA SER A 17 -9.96 -9.38 -41.38
C SER A 17 -10.01 -8.29 -40.32
N ASP A 18 -11.17 -7.67 -40.18
CA ASP A 18 -11.53 -6.83 -39.03
C ASP A 18 -11.88 -7.74 -37.83
N SER A 19 -10.91 -8.53 -37.36
CA SER A 19 -11.13 -9.46 -36.25
C SER A 19 -9.96 -9.68 -35.28
N ASP A 20 -8.90 -8.85 -35.32
CA ASP A 20 -7.68 -9.12 -34.56
C ASP A 20 -7.17 -7.97 -33.68
N VAL A 21 -8.06 -7.38 -32.86
CA VAL A 21 -7.61 -6.72 -31.62
C VAL A 21 -7.18 -7.83 -30.66
N ALA A 22 -5.90 -8.20 -30.76
CA ALA A 22 -5.29 -9.34 -30.11
C ALA A 22 -5.74 -9.52 -28.63
N PRO A 23 -6.19 -10.72 -28.22
CA PRO A 23 -6.75 -11.00 -26.90
C PRO A 23 -5.86 -10.60 -25.72
N TRP A 24 -4.55 -10.48 -25.96
CA TRP A 24 -3.53 -10.03 -25.01
C TRP A 24 -3.76 -8.62 -24.47
N ASN A 25 -4.39 -7.72 -25.24
CA ASN A 25 -4.68 -6.35 -24.79
C ASN A 25 -5.72 -6.31 -23.65
N ARG A 26 -6.57 -7.33 -23.54
CA ARG A 26 -7.48 -7.49 -22.38
C ARG A 26 -6.72 -8.05 -21.17
N ALA A 27 -5.85 -9.04 -21.39
CA ALA A 27 -5.02 -9.62 -20.33
C ALA A 27 -4.07 -8.59 -19.69
N ILE A 28 -3.45 -7.71 -20.48
CA ILE A 28 -2.57 -6.64 -19.98
C ILE A 28 -3.36 -5.66 -19.11
N ARG A 29 -4.52 -5.18 -19.58
CA ARG A 29 -5.39 -4.29 -18.81
C ARG A 29 -5.86 -4.92 -17.49
N GLN A 30 -6.16 -6.21 -17.50
CA GLN A 30 -6.57 -6.95 -16.30
C GLN A 30 -5.43 -7.08 -15.28
N LEU A 31 -4.18 -7.24 -15.74
CA LEU A 31 -2.99 -7.24 -14.87
C LEU A 31 -2.74 -5.87 -14.26
N GLU A 32 -2.89 -4.80 -15.02
CA GLU A 32 -2.73 -3.42 -14.54
C GLU A 32 -3.77 -3.04 -13.48
N ASP A 33 -5.05 -3.40 -13.71
CA ASP A 33 -6.12 -3.18 -12.73
C ASP A 33 -5.86 -3.97 -11.44
N THR A 34 -5.49 -5.25 -11.58
CA THR A 34 -5.15 -6.10 -10.43
C THR A 34 -3.98 -5.53 -9.61
N ARG A 35 -2.90 -5.09 -10.28
CA ARG A 35 -1.76 -4.44 -9.62
C ARG A 35 -2.16 -3.16 -8.89
N SER A 36 -3.01 -2.35 -9.51
CA SER A 36 -3.47 -1.09 -8.93
C SER A 36 -4.31 -1.31 -7.67
N ARG A 37 -5.18 -2.33 -7.69
CA ARG A 37 -5.99 -2.73 -6.51
C ARG A 37 -5.11 -3.24 -5.38
N VAL A 38 -4.15 -4.12 -5.66
CA VAL A 38 -3.20 -4.62 -4.66
C VAL A 38 -2.36 -3.48 -4.07
N ALA A 39 -1.90 -2.54 -4.90
CA ALA A 39 -1.16 -1.38 -4.42
C ALA A 39 -2.01 -0.49 -3.49
N LEU A 40 -3.30 -0.33 -3.79
CA LEU A 40 -4.20 0.43 -2.94
C LEU A 40 -4.44 -0.27 -1.59
N GLU A 41 -4.70 -1.58 -1.61
CA GLU A 41 -4.88 -2.39 -0.41
C GLU A 41 -3.62 -2.37 0.46
N ASN A 42 -2.43 -2.53 -0.13
CA ASN A 42 -1.16 -2.43 0.57
C ASN A 42 -0.97 -1.06 1.24
N ARG A 43 -1.34 0.03 0.56
CA ARG A 43 -1.30 1.39 1.14
C ARG A 43 -2.27 1.54 2.31
N MET A 44 -3.44 0.89 2.27
CA MET A 44 -4.40 0.90 3.38
C MET A 44 -3.93 0.05 4.56
N ALA A 45 -3.26 -1.08 4.28
CA ALA A 45 -2.72 -1.99 5.28
C ALA A 45 -1.52 -1.39 6.04
N ALA A 46 -0.70 -0.57 5.34
CA ALA A 46 0.50 0.13 5.81
C ALA A 46 0.25 1.24 6.85
N GLY A 47 -0.76 1.12 7.71
CA GLY A 47 -1.20 2.15 8.65
C GLY A 47 -0.05 2.96 9.24
N SER A 48 -0.13 4.30 9.15
CA SER A 48 1.00 5.19 9.40
C SER A 48 1.26 5.41 10.90
N PRO A 49 2.46 5.08 11.41
CA PRO A 49 2.94 5.56 12.70
C PRO A 49 3.49 6.96 12.52
N ALA A 50 3.02 7.93 13.31
CA ALA A 50 3.61 9.25 13.35
C ALA A 50 5.10 9.13 13.73
N LEU A 51 6.00 9.66 12.88
CA LEU A 51 7.41 9.75 13.25
C LEU A 51 7.61 10.89 14.23
N HIS A 52 7.60 10.54 15.51
CA HIS A 52 8.38 11.30 16.47
C HIS A 52 9.88 11.00 16.26
N PRO A 53 10.80 11.90 16.62
CA PRO A 53 12.24 11.61 16.67
C PRO A 53 12.58 10.38 17.54
N ALA A 54 11.68 10.00 18.45
CA ALA A 54 11.71 8.76 19.24
C ALA A 54 10.85 7.62 18.64
N SER A 55 10.62 7.62 17.32
CA SER A 55 9.70 6.65 16.70
C SER A 55 10.28 5.24 16.69
N PRO A 56 9.49 4.23 17.11
CA PRO A 56 9.84 2.82 16.99
C PRO A 56 10.30 2.41 15.59
N LEU A 57 9.80 3.05 14.53
CA LEU A 57 10.20 2.78 13.15
C LEU A 57 11.67 3.14 12.87
N LEU A 58 12.13 4.26 13.41
CA LEU A 58 13.49 4.74 13.18
C LEU A 58 14.49 3.86 13.93
N ALA A 59 14.18 3.51 15.18
CA ALA A 59 14.95 2.54 15.95
C ALA A 59 15.03 1.17 15.24
N PHE A 60 13.89 0.68 14.75
CA PHE A 60 13.83 -0.61 14.06
C PHE A 60 14.64 -0.61 12.75
N ALA A 61 14.60 0.47 11.97
CA ALA A 61 15.37 0.55 10.74
C ALA A 61 16.88 0.63 10.98
N THR A 62 17.32 1.27 12.07
CA THR A 62 18.73 1.20 12.49
C THR A 62 19.14 -0.23 12.83
N SER A 63 18.28 -1.01 13.50
CA SER A 63 18.54 -2.42 13.77
C SER A 63 18.65 -3.23 12.48
N ILE A 64 17.78 -3.00 11.50
CA ILE A 64 17.86 -3.67 10.18
C ILE A 64 19.19 -3.35 9.48
N ALA A 65 19.58 -2.07 9.44
CA ALA A 65 20.80 -1.62 8.77
C ALA A 65 22.08 -2.26 9.35
N ARG A 66 22.10 -2.52 10.67
CA ARG A 66 23.24 -3.21 11.33
C ARG A 66 23.34 -4.69 11.01
N VAL A 67 22.22 -5.32 10.71
CA VAL A 67 22.10 -6.78 10.54
C VAL A 67 22.19 -7.17 9.05
N LEU A 68 21.98 -6.21 8.15
CA LEU A 68 22.09 -6.37 6.72
C LEU A 68 23.55 -6.60 6.28
N GLU A 69 23.77 -7.58 5.42
CA GLU A 69 25.06 -7.81 4.76
C GLU A 69 24.91 -7.46 3.28
N GLY A 70 25.27 -6.23 2.92
CA GLY A 70 24.89 -5.67 1.63
C GLY A 70 23.37 -5.58 1.54
N ALA A 71 22.75 -6.22 0.54
CA ALA A 71 21.28 -6.27 0.38
C ALA A 71 20.65 -7.59 0.88
N ILE A 72 21.44 -8.48 1.48
CA ILE A 72 21.00 -9.82 1.86
C ILE A 72 20.64 -9.83 3.35
N LEU A 73 19.50 -10.47 3.64
CA LEU A 73 19.06 -10.75 5.01
C LEU A 73 18.79 -12.25 5.12
N ALA A 74 19.55 -12.93 5.98
CA ALA A 74 19.36 -14.35 6.25
C ALA A 74 17.97 -14.61 6.89
N PRO A 75 17.32 -15.76 6.61
CA PRO A 75 16.00 -16.08 7.16
C PRO A 75 15.93 -16.01 8.69
N GLU A 76 16.96 -16.50 9.37
CA GLU A 76 17.05 -16.52 10.84
C GLU A 76 17.11 -15.09 11.40
N ARG A 77 17.85 -14.22 10.72
CA ARG A 77 17.96 -12.79 11.07
C ARG A 77 16.65 -12.06 10.81
N ARG A 78 15.91 -12.45 9.77
CA ARG A 78 14.59 -11.89 9.47
C ARG A 78 13.60 -12.22 10.58
N GLU A 79 13.56 -13.45 11.06
CA GLU A 79 12.68 -13.84 12.17
C GLU A 79 13.01 -13.07 13.45
N ALA A 80 14.31 -12.92 13.78
CA ALA A 80 14.76 -12.13 14.91
C ALA A 80 14.30 -10.65 14.81
N LEU A 81 14.42 -10.04 13.63
CA LEU A 81 13.97 -8.67 13.39
C LEU A 81 12.44 -8.52 13.53
N ILE A 82 11.66 -9.51 13.09
CA ILE A 82 10.19 -9.47 13.27
C ILE A 82 9.80 -9.60 14.75
N GLN A 83 10.55 -10.36 15.55
CA GLN A 83 10.36 -10.40 17.00
C GLN A 83 10.73 -9.07 17.68
N GLU A 84 11.85 -8.48 17.26
CA GLU A 84 12.26 -7.15 17.73
C GLU A 84 11.20 -6.09 17.40
N ALA A 85 10.68 -6.07 16.17
CA ALA A 85 9.63 -5.14 15.77
C ALA A 85 8.35 -5.27 16.61
N ARG A 86 7.96 -6.50 16.95
CA ARG A 86 6.82 -6.75 17.85
C ARG A 86 7.07 -6.20 19.25
N SER A 87 8.29 -6.33 19.78
CA SER A 87 8.66 -5.75 21.07
C SER A 87 8.62 -4.21 21.07
N LEU A 88 8.83 -3.59 19.91
CA LEU A 88 8.72 -2.16 19.67
C LEU A 88 7.27 -1.69 19.40
N GLY A 89 6.30 -2.60 19.44
CA GLY A 89 4.88 -2.29 19.20
C GLY A 89 4.52 -2.11 17.73
N LEU A 90 5.40 -2.49 16.80
CA LEU A 90 5.12 -2.45 15.36
C LEU A 90 4.25 -3.65 14.96
N ARG A 91 3.33 -3.42 14.02
CA ARG A 91 2.62 -4.53 13.38
C ARG A 91 3.58 -5.27 12.47
N GLU A 92 3.37 -6.58 12.34
CA GLU A 92 4.19 -7.43 11.48
C GLU A 92 4.23 -6.94 10.03
N PHE A 93 3.11 -6.41 9.53
CA PHE A 93 3.05 -5.81 8.20
C PHE A 93 3.98 -4.59 8.07
N ASP A 94 3.96 -3.68 9.03
CA ASP A 94 4.77 -2.47 9.03
C ASP A 94 6.26 -2.82 9.16
N ALA A 95 6.59 -3.82 9.99
CA ALA A 95 7.94 -4.34 10.12
C ALA A 95 8.48 -4.87 8.78
N ASN A 96 7.68 -5.69 8.08
CA ASN A 96 8.05 -6.20 6.76
C ASN A 96 8.23 -5.08 5.73
N LEU A 97 7.42 -4.01 5.80
CA LEU A 97 7.55 -2.86 4.91
C LEU A 97 8.87 -2.11 5.13
N VAL A 98 9.25 -1.86 6.40
CA VAL A 98 10.52 -1.20 6.72
C VAL A 98 11.71 -2.05 6.27
N ILE A 99 11.67 -3.37 6.50
CA ILE A 99 12.72 -4.29 6.00
C ILE A 99 12.87 -4.16 4.48
N ALA A 100 11.77 -4.20 3.74
CA ALA A 100 11.80 -4.11 2.29
C ALA A 100 12.39 -2.78 1.80
N VAL A 101 12.06 -1.66 2.44
CA VAL A 101 12.58 -0.34 2.09
C VAL A 101 14.08 -0.23 2.35
N VAL A 102 14.54 -0.70 3.50
CA VAL A 102 15.97 -0.70 3.85
C VAL A 102 16.75 -1.64 2.92
N GLN A 103 16.19 -2.80 2.58
CA GLN A 103 16.78 -3.75 1.62
C GLN A 103 16.86 -3.20 0.19
N ASP A 104 15.81 -2.56 -0.30
CA ASP A 104 15.80 -1.93 -1.63
C ASP A 104 16.88 -0.85 -1.72
N ARG A 105 17.04 -0.04 -0.67
CA ARG A 105 18.10 0.96 -0.56
C ARG A 105 19.50 0.33 -0.64
N ALA A 106 19.74 -0.70 0.15
CA ALA A 106 21.01 -1.43 0.12
C ALA A 106 21.26 -2.08 -1.25
N ARG A 107 20.21 -2.57 -1.93
CA ARG A 107 20.30 -3.10 -3.30
C ARG A 107 20.70 -2.03 -4.32
N ARG A 108 20.24 -0.78 -4.13
CA ARG A 108 20.60 0.37 -4.95
C ARG A 108 21.98 0.96 -4.61
N GLY A 109 22.68 0.39 -3.63
CA GLY A 109 24.00 0.87 -3.18
C GLY A 109 23.95 2.21 -2.45
N GLU A 110 22.76 2.63 -2.00
CA GLU A 110 22.58 3.86 -1.24
C GLU A 110 23.06 3.66 0.20
N SER A 111 23.70 4.68 0.78
CA SER A 111 24.17 4.62 2.17
C SER A 111 23.01 4.32 3.13
N THR A 112 23.15 3.24 3.88
CA THR A 112 22.21 2.83 4.93
C THR A 112 22.48 3.56 6.25
N ASP A 113 23.40 4.53 6.28
CA ASP A 113 23.68 5.34 7.48
C ASP A 113 22.73 6.53 7.60
N ASP A 114 22.24 7.06 6.47
CA ASP A 114 21.23 8.13 6.43
C ASP A 114 19.83 7.56 6.15
N ILE A 115 19.26 6.87 7.14
CA ILE A 115 17.95 6.21 7.07
C ILE A 115 16.79 7.18 7.38
N THR A 116 17.10 8.37 7.89
CA THR A 116 16.12 9.34 8.40
C THR A 116 15.22 9.91 7.30
N GLY A 117 15.79 10.21 6.13
CA GLY A 117 15.07 10.76 4.98
C GLY A 117 14.00 9.82 4.40
N PRO A 118 14.34 8.57 4.02
CA PRO A 118 13.39 7.65 3.38
C PRO A 118 12.29 7.12 4.31
N ILE A 119 12.57 6.92 5.60
CA ILE A 119 11.54 6.49 6.56
C ILE A 119 10.50 7.59 6.75
N SER A 120 10.90 8.87 6.63
CA SER A 120 9.96 9.99 6.65
C SER A 120 8.89 9.92 5.55
N VAL A 121 9.19 9.27 4.42
CA VAL A 121 8.25 9.04 3.31
C VAL A 121 7.19 7.99 3.68
N LEU A 122 7.53 7.01 4.53
CA LEU A 122 6.56 6.05 5.07
C LEU A 122 5.63 6.67 6.12
N ALA A 123 5.95 7.88 6.59
CA ALA A 123 5.35 8.47 7.79
C ALA A 123 4.41 9.66 7.55
N ARG A 124 4.10 10.01 6.29
CA ARG A 124 3.20 11.15 5.99
C ARG A 124 2.26 10.81 4.82
N PRO A 125 0.96 11.19 4.84
CA PRO A 125 0.29 12.17 5.71
C PRO A 125 -0.69 11.58 6.73
N GLU A 126 -0.84 12.33 7.82
CA GLU A 126 -1.83 12.13 8.87
C GLU A 126 -3.20 11.74 8.31
N ARG A 127 -3.68 10.55 8.68
CA ARG A 127 -5.11 10.32 8.81
C ARG A 127 -5.40 10.17 10.27
N SER A 128 -5.87 11.27 10.83
CA SER A 128 -6.31 11.39 12.21
C SER A 128 -7.13 10.17 12.61
N SER A 129 -6.77 9.63 13.77
CA SER A 129 -7.55 8.74 14.63
C SER A 129 -9.08 8.82 14.42
N LEU A 130 -9.59 8.06 13.45
CA LEU A 130 -11.04 7.85 13.27
C LEU A 130 -11.63 6.97 14.38
N ARG A 131 -10.79 6.35 15.22
CA ARG A 131 -11.23 5.56 16.39
C ARG A 131 -11.33 6.38 17.69
N SER A 132 -10.56 7.47 17.89
CA SER A 132 -10.75 8.32 19.09
C SER A 132 -11.90 9.31 18.93
N ASN A 133 -12.18 9.78 17.71
CA ASN A 133 -13.29 10.73 17.49
C ASN A 133 -14.66 10.05 17.50
N ALA A 134 -14.75 8.74 17.29
CA ALA A 134 -16.01 8.01 17.43
C ALA A 134 -16.59 8.17 18.85
N ARG A 135 -15.76 8.06 19.90
CA ARG A 135 -16.22 8.26 21.28
C ARG A 135 -16.68 9.70 21.56
N ALA A 136 -16.00 10.70 21.00
CA ALA A 136 -16.41 12.10 21.14
C ALA A 136 -17.70 12.42 20.37
N VAL A 137 -17.86 11.86 19.16
CA VAL A 137 -19.08 11.99 18.35
C VAL A 137 -20.26 11.26 19.01
N PHE A 138 -20.05 10.05 19.54
CA PHE A 138 -21.07 9.33 20.31
C PHE A 138 -21.44 10.05 21.61
N ALA A 139 -20.46 10.66 22.30
CA ALA A 139 -20.73 11.49 23.48
C ALA A 139 -21.55 12.74 23.14
N GLY A 140 -21.19 13.44 22.05
CA GLY A 140 -21.94 14.61 21.57
C GLY A 140 -23.37 14.26 21.14
N ALA A 141 -23.56 13.15 20.43
CA ALA A 141 -24.87 12.68 20.02
C ALA A 141 -25.76 12.29 21.22
N ALA A 142 -25.20 11.66 22.24
CA ALA A 142 -25.92 11.30 23.46
C ALA A 142 -26.38 12.55 24.25
N ILE A 143 -25.53 13.58 24.36
CA ILE A 143 -25.89 14.84 25.02
C ILE A 143 -26.99 15.56 24.24
N GLY A 144 -26.87 15.64 22.91
CA GLY A 144 -27.90 16.27 22.07
C GLY A 144 -29.27 15.59 22.19
N LEU A 145 -29.30 14.25 22.19
CA LEU A 145 -30.53 13.49 22.39
C LEU A 145 -31.14 13.73 23.78
N ALA A 146 -30.33 13.74 24.84
CA ALA A 146 -30.81 13.98 26.19
C ALA A 146 -31.44 15.38 26.35
N VAL A 147 -30.80 16.42 25.79
CA VAL A 147 -31.31 17.80 25.82
C VAL A 147 -32.60 17.92 25.00
N GLY A 148 -32.63 17.34 23.80
CA GLY A 148 -33.83 17.33 22.95
C GLY A 148 -35.02 16.64 23.64
N PHE A 149 -34.77 15.51 24.30
CA PHE A 149 -35.80 14.77 25.02
C PHE A 149 -36.34 15.56 26.22
N ALA A 150 -35.46 16.21 26.99
CA ALA A 150 -35.86 17.03 28.13
C ALA A 150 -36.75 18.21 27.72
N ILE A 151 -36.40 18.92 26.63
CA ILE A 151 -37.21 20.04 26.11
C ILE A 151 -38.59 19.54 25.66
N LEU A 152 -38.64 18.42 24.95
CA LEU A 152 -39.88 17.85 24.44
C LEU A 152 -40.80 17.39 25.59
N PHE A 153 -40.21 16.83 26.65
CA PHE A 153 -40.92 16.39 27.86
C PHE A 153 -41.51 17.57 28.66
N VAL A 154 -40.75 18.64 28.85
CA VAL A 154 -41.26 19.86 29.50
C VAL A 154 -42.40 20.45 28.69
N ARG A 155 -42.26 20.52 27.37
CA ARG A 155 -43.31 21.02 26.48
C ARG A 155 -44.60 20.21 26.57
N TRP A 156 -44.50 18.89 26.74
CA TRP A 156 -45.66 18.01 26.93
C TRP A 156 -46.35 18.22 28.29
N LEU A 157 -45.59 18.45 29.37
CA LEU A 157 -46.17 18.72 30.69
C LEU A 157 -46.87 20.07 30.78
N THR A 158 -46.42 21.05 29.98
CA THR A 158 -47.01 22.40 29.95
C THR A 158 -48.10 22.58 28.88
N ALA A 159 -48.38 21.55 28.08
CA ALA A 159 -49.44 21.53 27.09
C ALA A 159 -50.70 20.83 27.65
#